data_AF-A0A4R9VZZ0-F1
#
_entry.id   AF-A0A4R9VZZ0-F1
#
_cell.length_a   1.000
_cell.length_b   1.000
_cell.length_c   1.000
_cell.angle_alpha   90.00
_cell.angle_beta   90.00
_cell.angle_gamma   90.00
#
_symmetry.space_group_name_H-M   'P 1'
#
loop_
_entity.id
_entity.type
_entity.pdbx_description
1 polymer ?
#
loop_
_entity_poly.entity_id
_entity_poly.type
_entity_poly.pdbx_seq_one_letter_code
_entity_poly.pdbx_strand_id
1 'polypeptide(L)'
;MFEADQEKKFYYSSAKLIRPLVVFAMMFGIGILSLFVQHPPPLLVLSTWICLIAGGLLGTMTLRQLLTRAPALVLSPQGVKVRYLSDTVPWSAITKLSEVSTKNAVILRLAVDPAYAQSVPRPWYTLQRGGKLSLGVAISQIDTAGTDIAQLCRSYMAAHPKALDTMEEQAGRSLPSSATQPFASYGLIVLLAVIYCAELAFAVDSNQGGSPSTQTLIALGGMFGSSIWAGQWWRLVTATLMHASLAHLLGNSFALWRAGVLLEGLVGRLWFLALFALCAVGGEVASLFVTPANTVGVGASGGIVGLFATAIVFSFHFRSSAERTLMQTRALSILVPAVLPLFAGPDNGLRIDYSAHIGGAVVGAVLALALMLFWSRDQGRPRYTRAAGAVAGIFALIAVGALVPITRTYAAYQEESGFAAFFDGRYADAVRLFGEQSELPDVPVAYYDLWRIMAMAYAKDPRLQAQAQQAQAKLAPETWPYPIFDLFTGKLSPEALQMKAAGNDQLCEATFYSAEENLIEGHIEIAKPLLKNALSICPKTFFEFGGAQLELRRLREDSAGS
;
A
#
# COMPACT_ATOMS: atom_id res chain seq x y z
N MET A 1 -30.28 28.65 43.10
CA MET A 1 -28.84 28.81 43.37
C MET A 1 -28.17 27.59 42.74
N PHE A 2 -27.63 27.72 41.53
CA PHE A 2 -27.07 26.56 40.81
C PHE A 2 -25.66 26.29 41.33
N GLU A 3 -25.40 25.07 41.81
CA GLU A 3 -24.09 24.61 42.28
C GLU A 3 -23.06 24.68 41.15
N ALA A 4 -22.32 25.79 41.08
CA ALA A 4 -21.19 25.98 40.16
C ALA A 4 -19.89 25.31 40.65
N ASP A 5 -19.97 24.50 41.70
CA ASP A 5 -18.81 23.85 42.34
C ASP A 5 -18.68 22.35 42.02
N GLN A 6 -19.59 21.77 41.22
CA GLN A 6 -19.66 20.32 41.00
C GLN A 6 -19.46 19.93 39.53
N GLU A 7 -18.52 19.01 39.26
CA GLU A 7 -18.29 18.47 37.92
C GLU A 7 -19.55 17.80 37.34
N LYS A 8 -20.02 18.31 36.19
CA LYS A 8 -21.16 17.76 35.45
C LYS A 8 -20.73 17.15 34.13
N LYS A 9 -21.14 15.90 33.89
CA LYS A 9 -20.82 15.11 32.70
C LYS A 9 -22.08 14.91 31.86
N PHE A 10 -21.98 15.21 30.57
CA PHE A 10 -23.05 14.98 29.61
C PHE A 10 -22.59 13.99 28.53
N TYR A 11 -23.49 13.10 28.09
CA TYR A 11 -23.17 11.99 27.19
C TYR A 11 -23.92 12.11 25.87
N TYR A 12 -23.42 11.47 24.80
CA TYR A 12 -24.14 11.40 23.53
C TYR A 12 -25.39 10.52 23.65
N SER A 13 -26.48 10.95 23.03
CA SER A 13 -27.69 10.14 22.93
C SER A 13 -27.48 8.95 21.99
N SER A 14 -27.62 7.72 22.50
CA SER A 14 -27.42 6.48 21.73
C SER A 14 -28.34 6.38 20.50
N ALA A 15 -29.59 6.84 20.63
CA ALA A 15 -30.56 6.85 19.53
C ALA A 15 -30.14 7.74 18.35
N LYS A 16 -29.41 8.82 18.64
CA LYS A 16 -28.94 9.79 17.62
C LYS A 16 -27.65 9.34 16.92
N LEU A 17 -26.95 8.33 17.46
CA LEU A 17 -25.74 7.73 16.89
C LEU A 17 -26.01 6.62 15.85
N ILE A 18 -27.27 6.18 15.69
CA ILE A 18 -27.66 5.11 14.76
C ILE A 18 -27.52 5.56 13.30
N ARG A 19 -27.95 6.78 12.97
CA ARG A 19 -27.88 7.32 11.59
C ARG A 19 -26.47 7.31 10.98
N PRO A 20 -25.42 7.84 11.62
CA PRO A 20 -24.06 7.77 11.05
C PRO A 20 -23.54 6.34 10.96
N LEU A 21 -24.00 5.41 11.82
CA LEU A 21 -23.64 3.98 11.74
C LEU A 21 -24.24 3.32 10.48
N VAL A 22 -25.48 3.66 10.12
CA VAL A 22 -26.13 3.17 8.89
C VAL A 22 -25.43 3.71 7.65
N VAL A 23 -25.09 5.00 7.63
CA VAL A 23 -24.33 5.60 6.52
C VAL A 23 -22.96 4.95 6.36
N PHE A 24 -22.27 4.67 7.47
CA PHE A 24 -21.04 3.88 7.47
C PHE A 24 -21.23 2.50 6.83
N ALA A 25 -22.21 1.71 7.31
CA ALA A 25 -22.44 0.36 6.81
C ALA A 25 -22.73 0.35 5.30
N MET A 26 -23.47 1.35 4.81
CA MET A 26 -23.77 1.50 3.40
C MET A 26 -22.53 1.86 2.57
N MET A 27 -21.74 2.86 2.98
CA MET A 27 -20.52 3.27 2.26
C MET A 27 -19.46 2.16 2.24
N PHE A 28 -19.25 1.51 3.39
CA PHE A 28 -18.27 0.44 3.52
C PHE A 28 -18.71 -0.82 2.76
N GLY A 29 -20.01 -1.14 2.81
CA GLY A 29 -20.60 -2.23 2.02
C GLY A 29 -20.47 -2.02 0.52
N ILE A 30 -20.79 -0.81 0.02
CA ILE A 30 -20.58 -0.44 -1.39
C ILE A 30 -19.11 -0.58 -1.77
N GLY A 31 -18.19 -0.09 -0.94
CA GLY A 31 -16.74 -0.24 -1.17
C GLY A 31 -16.30 -1.70 -1.26
N ILE A 32 -16.79 -2.58 -0.38
CA ILE A 32 -16.48 -4.02 -0.42
C ILE A 32 -17.05 -4.66 -1.70
N LEU A 33 -18.30 -4.37 -2.03
CA LEU A 33 -18.95 -4.90 -3.24
C LEU A 33 -18.18 -4.52 -4.51
N SER A 34 -17.64 -3.30 -4.58
CA SER A 34 -16.85 -2.83 -5.72
C SER A 34 -15.52 -3.57 -5.90
N LEU A 35 -14.97 -4.21 -4.86
CA LEU A 35 -13.74 -5.01 -4.97
C LEU A 35 -13.94 -6.30 -5.79
N PHE A 36 -15.19 -6.73 -5.99
CA PHE A 36 -15.52 -7.93 -6.76
C PHE A 36 -15.80 -7.64 -8.25
N VAL A 37 -15.69 -6.38 -8.68
CA VAL A 37 -15.82 -6.02 -10.09
C VAL A 37 -14.53 -6.42 -10.80
N GLN A 38 -14.63 -7.33 -11.78
CA GLN A 38 -13.52 -7.66 -12.68
C GLN A 38 -13.26 -6.48 -13.63
N HIS A 39 -12.00 -6.07 -13.78
CA HIS A 39 -11.57 -4.91 -14.59
C HIS A 39 -12.26 -3.58 -14.26
N PRO A 40 -12.21 -3.10 -13.00
CA PRO A 40 -12.86 -1.85 -12.62
C PRO A 40 -12.17 -0.68 -13.34
N PRO A 41 -12.93 0.27 -13.95
CA PRO A 41 -12.33 1.46 -14.51
C PRO A 41 -11.61 2.27 -13.40
N PRO A 42 -10.55 3.04 -13.70
CA PRO A 42 -9.76 3.75 -12.67
C PRO A 42 -10.59 4.64 -11.74
N LEU A 43 -11.66 5.25 -12.25
CA LEU A 43 -12.60 6.06 -11.46
C LEU A 43 -13.37 5.22 -10.43
N LEU A 44 -13.72 3.97 -10.77
CA LEU A 44 -14.37 3.04 -9.85
C LEU A 44 -13.40 2.60 -8.75
N VAL A 45 -12.12 2.36 -9.09
CA VAL A 45 -11.07 2.06 -8.09
C VAL A 45 -10.92 3.23 -7.11
N LEU A 46 -10.78 4.45 -7.62
CA LEU A 46 -10.65 5.65 -6.79
C LEU A 46 -11.87 5.85 -5.88
N SER A 47 -13.08 5.74 -6.42
CA SER A 47 -14.32 5.88 -5.65
C SER A 47 -14.50 4.75 -4.62
N THR A 48 -14.02 3.53 -4.92
CA THR A 48 -13.98 2.40 -3.98
C THR A 48 -13.09 2.72 -2.79
N TRP A 49 -11.87 3.20 -3.04
CA TRP A 49 -10.96 3.64 -1.97
C TRP A 49 -11.54 4.79 -1.15
N ILE A 50 -12.17 5.78 -1.80
CA ILE A 50 -12.84 6.88 -1.10
C ILE A 50 -13.97 6.34 -0.21
N CYS A 51 -14.80 5.42 -0.69
CA CYS A 51 -15.89 4.83 0.09
C CYS A 51 -15.38 3.98 1.27
N LEU A 52 -14.34 3.17 1.06
CA LEU A 52 -13.72 2.35 2.12
C LEU A 52 -13.05 3.22 3.19
N ILE A 53 -12.29 4.25 2.78
CA ILE A 53 -11.60 5.16 3.70
C ILE A 53 -12.61 6.04 4.45
N ALA A 54 -13.50 6.72 3.73
CA ALA A 54 -14.48 7.62 4.35
C ALA A 54 -15.50 6.86 5.20
N GLY A 55 -15.96 5.70 4.72
CA GLY A 55 -16.79 4.78 5.49
C GLY A 55 -16.05 4.32 6.75
N GLY A 56 -14.84 3.77 6.62
CA GLY A 56 -14.02 3.33 7.75
C GLY A 56 -13.78 4.43 8.79
N LEU A 57 -13.48 5.66 8.37
CA LEU A 57 -13.31 6.81 9.25
C LEU A 57 -14.63 7.16 9.97
N LEU A 58 -15.77 7.21 9.26
CA LEU A 58 -17.07 7.50 9.86
C LEU A 58 -17.50 6.41 10.85
N GLY A 59 -17.30 5.15 10.48
CA GLY A 59 -17.59 3.98 11.31
C GLY A 59 -16.76 3.98 12.58
N THR A 60 -15.45 4.21 12.47
CA THR A 60 -14.55 4.27 13.63
C THR A 60 -14.90 5.43 14.58
N MET A 61 -15.22 6.62 14.07
CA MET A 61 -15.66 7.75 14.90
C MET A 61 -16.96 7.44 15.66
N THR A 62 -17.95 6.84 14.98
CA THR A 62 -19.26 6.50 15.58
C THR A 62 -19.14 5.35 16.57
N LEU A 63 -18.36 4.32 16.24
CA LEU A 63 -18.11 3.17 17.09
C LEU A 63 -17.33 3.55 18.35
N ARG A 64 -16.36 4.49 18.25
CA ARG A 64 -15.71 5.10 19.41
C ARG A 64 -16.72 5.75 20.34
N GLN A 65 -17.70 6.47 19.80
CA GLN A 65 -18.74 7.14 20.58
C GLN A 65 -19.59 6.15 21.38
N LEU A 66 -19.96 5.02 20.77
CA LEU A 66 -20.72 3.94 21.41
C LEU A 66 -19.90 3.14 22.42
N LEU A 67 -18.69 2.68 22.05
CA LEU A 67 -17.92 1.73 22.85
C LEU A 67 -17.25 2.34 24.08
N THR A 68 -16.79 3.58 24.00
CA THR A 68 -15.97 4.16 25.09
C THR A 68 -16.79 4.82 26.21
N ARG A 69 -18.11 4.98 26.03
CA ARG A 69 -19.04 5.68 26.97
C ARG A 69 -18.46 6.97 27.58
N ALA A 70 -17.55 7.64 26.89
CA ALA A 70 -16.91 8.85 27.40
C ALA A 70 -17.89 10.04 27.29
N PRO A 71 -17.87 10.99 28.24
CA PRO A 71 -18.72 12.17 28.18
C PRO A 71 -18.43 12.98 26.92
N ALA A 72 -19.48 13.50 26.30
CA ALA A 72 -19.43 14.43 25.17
C ALA A 72 -18.96 15.83 25.61
N LEU A 73 -19.40 16.24 26.80
CA LEU A 73 -19.11 17.52 27.42
C LEU A 73 -18.93 17.30 28.93
N VAL A 74 -17.88 17.86 29.50
CA VAL A 74 -17.68 17.95 30.96
C VAL A 74 -17.54 19.43 31.32
N LEU A 75 -18.37 19.88 32.26
CA LEU A 75 -18.30 21.20 32.85
C LEU A 75 -17.82 21.04 34.29
N SER A 76 -16.69 21.62 34.64
CA SER A 76 -16.14 21.57 36.00
C SER A 76 -15.73 22.97 36.46
N PRO A 77 -15.45 23.20 37.76
CA PRO A 77 -14.94 24.49 38.23
C PRO A 77 -13.64 24.92 37.51
N GLN A 78 -12.79 23.96 37.13
CA GLN A 78 -11.54 24.25 36.43
C GLN A 78 -11.73 24.66 34.97
N GLY A 79 -12.86 24.35 34.33
CA GLY A 79 -13.09 24.70 32.93
C GLY A 79 -14.10 23.82 32.19
N VAL A 80 -14.10 23.95 30.86
CA VAL A 80 -14.90 23.17 29.93
C VAL A 80 -14.04 22.17 29.17
N LYS A 81 -14.42 20.89 29.20
CA LYS A 81 -13.79 19.84 28.41
C LYS A 81 -14.78 19.30 27.38
N VAL A 82 -14.43 19.45 26.11
CA VAL A 82 -15.20 18.90 24.99
C VAL A 82 -14.49 17.66 24.47
N ARG A 83 -15.24 16.63 24.08
CA ARG A 83 -14.67 15.29 23.80
C ARG A 83 -13.55 15.25 22.74
N TYR A 84 -13.60 16.11 21.73
CA TYR A 84 -12.57 16.15 20.68
C TYR A 84 -11.30 16.92 21.12
N LEU A 85 -11.32 17.55 22.30
CA LEU A 85 -10.15 18.14 22.95
C LEU A 85 -9.61 17.22 24.04
N SER A 86 -8.29 17.10 24.09
CA SER A 86 -7.61 16.36 25.15
C SER A 86 -7.72 17.05 26.50
N ASP A 87 -7.63 18.39 26.49
CA ASP A 87 -7.40 19.19 27.68
C ASP A 87 -8.63 20.03 28.03
N THR A 88 -8.79 20.32 29.31
CA THR A 88 -9.85 21.19 29.83
C THR A 88 -9.46 22.64 29.53
N VAL A 89 -10.33 23.37 28.84
CA VAL A 89 -10.13 24.79 28.57
C VAL A 89 -10.66 25.58 29.77
N PRO A 90 -9.82 26.36 30.47
CA PRO A 90 -10.25 27.07 31.65
C PRO A 90 -11.28 28.13 31.31
N TRP A 91 -12.20 28.40 32.23
CA TRP A 91 -13.27 29.39 32.02
C TRP A 91 -12.72 30.80 31.76
N SER A 92 -11.56 31.13 32.33
CA SER A 92 -10.82 32.38 32.09
C SER A 92 -10.37 32.56 30.64
N ALA A 93 -10.20 31.46 29.89
CA ALA A 93 -9.82 31.48 28.47
C ALA A 93 -11.02 31.59 27.53
N ILE A 94 -12.26 31.55 28.03
CA ILE A 94 -13.47 31.69 27.20
C ILE A 94 -13.87 33.16 27.11
N THR A 95 -13.84 33.72 25.91
CA THR A 95 -14.12 35.14 25.64
C THR A 95 -15.58 35.42 25.28
N LYS A 96 -16.27 34.44 24.67
CA LYS A 96 -17.66 34.60 24.23
C LYS A 96 -18.40 33.28 24.22
N LEU A 97 -19.66 33.30 24.66
CA LEU A 97 -20.61 32.20 24.51
C LEU A 97 -21.71 32.62 23.51
N SER A 98 -22.02 31.79 22.53
CA SER A 98 -23.10 32.03 21.58
C SER A 98 -23.80 30.72 21.20
N GLU A 99 -25.11 30.74 21.08
CA GLU A 99 -25.89 29.62 20.56
C GLU A 99 -26.19 29.82 19.08
N VAL A 100 -25.85 28.84 18.26
CA VAL A 100 -26.12 28.84 16.81
C VAL A 100 -27.11 27.74 16.52
N SER A 101 -28.33 28.13 16.16
CA SER A 101 -29.36 27.20 15.69
C SER A 101 -29.22 26.99 14.18
N THR A 102 -29.24 25.73 13.76
CA THR A 102 -29.29 25.31 12.36
C THR A 102 -30.56 24.47 12.15
N LYS A 103 -30.96 24.21 10.89
CA LYS A 103 -32.13 23.36 10.58
C LYS A 103 -32.13 22.01 11.31
N ASN A 104 -30.95 21.45 11.57
CA ASN A 104 -30.82 20.08 12.09
C ASN A 104 -30.12 20.00 13.47
N ALA A 105 -29.61 21.10 14.00
CA ALA A 105 -28.84 21.09 15.26
C ALA A 105 -28.77 22.46 15.94
N VAL A 106 -28.74 22.44 17.28
CA VAL A 106 -28.38 23.59 18.11
C VAL A 106 -26.94 23.39 18.57
N ILE A 107 -26.07 24.35 18.23
CA ILE A 107 -24.63 24.29 18.52
C ILE A 107 -24.29 25.42 19.49
N LEU A 108 -23.82 25.06 20.68
CA LEU A 108 -23.18 25.99 21.60
C LEU A 108 -21.77 26.28 21.11
N ARG A 109 -21.43 27.54 20.90
CA ARG A 109 -20.09 27.98 20.55
C ARG A 109 -19.47 28.76 21.70
N LEU A 110 -18.32 28.27 22.17
CA LEU A 110 -17.45 28.97 23.12
C LEU A 110 -16.24 29.49 22.34
N ALA A 111 -16.08 30.80 22.21
CA ALA A 111 -14.89 31.40 21.62
C ALA A 111 -13.77 31.42 22.66
N VAL A 112 -12.60 30.91 22.29
CA VAL A 112 -11.41 30.86 23.14
C VAL A 112 -10.52 32.06 22.82
N ASP A 113 -9.90 32.63 23.86
CA ASP A 113 -8.94 33.73 23.74
C ASP A 113 -7.82 33.37 22.76
N PRO A 114 -7.44 34.25 21.81
CA PRO A 114 -6.42 33.94 20.82
C PRO A 114 -5.03 33.60 21.35
N ALA A 115 -4.65 34.13 22.52
CA ALA A 115 -3.37 33.82 23.16
C ALA A 115 -3.38 32.38 23.70
N TYR A 116 -4.47 31.97 24.36
CA TYR A 116 -4.63 30.60 24.85
C TYR A 116 -4.91 29.60 23.70
N ALA A 117 -5.61 30.02 22.65
CA ALA A 117 -5.92 29.19 21.50
C ALA A 117 -4.67 28.64 20.76
N GLN A 118 -3.50 29.25 20.97
CA GLN A 118 -2.23 28.80 20.41
C GLN A 118 -1.60 27.66 21.22
N SER A 119 -1.83 27.62 22.54
CA SER A 119 -1.32 26.56 23.42
C SER A 119 -2.23 25.32 23.45
N VAL A 120 -3.49 25.45 23.02
CA VAL A 120 -4.43 24.33 22.95
C VAL A 120 -4.07 23.37 21.80
N PRO A 121 -3.72 22.09 22.09
CA PRO A 121 -3.38 21.12 21.06
C PRO A 121 -4.63 20.74 20.25
N ARG A 122 -4.60 21.01 18.94
CA ARG A 122 -5.71 20.78 18.02
C ARG A 122 -5.61 19.39 17.36
N PRO A 123 -6.72 18.68 17.11
CA PRO A 123 -6.72 17.52 16.24
C PRO A 123 -6.24 17.92 14.84
N TRP A 124 -5.41 17.10 14.21
CA TRP A 124 -4.77 17.39 12.91
C TRP A 124 -5.77 17.69 11.77
N TYR A 125 -7.03 17.25 11.90
CA TYR A 125 -8.10 17.44 10.89
C TYR A 125 -8.94 18.72 11.06
N THR A 126 -8.73 19.53 12.10
CA THR A 126 -9.50 20.78 12.26
C THR A 126 -8.98 21.86 11.30
N LEU A 127 -9.79 22.25 10.32
CA LEU A 127 -9.51 23.29 9.30
C LEU A 127 -9.35 24.73 9.86
N GLN A 128 -9.40 24.94 11.18
CA GLN A 128 -9.21 26.25 11.79
C GLN A 128 -7.73 26.63 11.79
N ARG A 129 -7.28 27.32 10.73
CA ARG A 129 -5.99 28.02 10.66
C ARG A 129 -6.09 29.40 11.33
N GLY A 130 -5.12 29.72 12.19
CA GLY A 130 -5.00 31.02 12.87
C GLY A 130 -5.38 31.00 14.37
N GLY A 131 -5.16 32.14 15.04
CA GLY A 131 -5.39 32.34 16.48
C GLY A 131 -6.85 32.28 16.94
N LYS A 132 -7.82 31.95 16.07
CA LYS A 132 -9.23 31.83 16.44
C LYS A 132 -9.57 30.36 16.69
N LEU A 133 -9.83 30.00 17.95
CA LEU A 133 -10.37 28.71 18.35
C LEU A 133 -11.80 28.90 18.86
N SER A 134 -12.75 28.12 18.33
CA SER A 134 -14.11 28.08 18.86
C SER A 134 -14.53 26.65 19.14
N LEU A 135 -14.91 26.39 20.39
CA LEU A 135 -15.42 25.09 20.82
C LEU A 135 -16.89 25.00 20.45
N GLY A 136 -17.22 24.12 19.50
CA GLY A 136 -18.57 23.86 19.06
C GLY A 136 -19.11 22.58 19.71
N VAL A 137 -20.17 22.68 20.49
CA VAL A 137 -20.84 21.55 21.12
C VAL A 137 -22.27 21.48 20.58
N ALA A 138 -22.59 20.43 19.83
CA ALA A 138 -23.95 20.19 19.36
C ALA A 138 -24.83 19.70 20.51
N ILE A 139 -25.46 20.63 21.24
CA ILE A 139 -26.37 20.33 22.36
C ILE A 139 -27.48 19.37 21.91
N SER A 140 -27.93 19.50 20.66
CA SER A 140 -28.96 18.61 20.10
C SER A 140 -28.55 17.12 20.01
N GLN A 141 -27.26 16.79 20.12
CA GLN A 141 -26.75 15.41 20.09
C GLN A 141 -26.43 14.84 21.49
N ILE A 142 -26.51 15.68 22.51
CA ILE A 142 -26.18 15.35 23.89
C ILE A 142 -27.48 15.09 24.65
N ASP A 143 -27.46 14.13 25.57
CA ASP A 143 -28.52 13.97 26.55
C ASP A 143 -28.33 15.01 27.66
N THR A 144 -29.23 15.99 27.71
CA THR A 144 -29.15 17.11 28.66
C THR A 144 -29.89 16.82 29.96
N ALA A 145 -30.68 15.73 30.04
CA ALA A 145 -31.54 15.42 31.18
C ALA A 145 -32.37 16.63 31.68
N GLY A 146 -32.82 17.50 30.76
CA GLY A 146 -33.58 18.72 31.08
C GLY A 146 -32.73 19.92 31.54
N THR A 147 -31.41 19.81 31.57
CA THR A 147 -30.50 20.90 31.97
C THR A 147 -30.26 21.89 30.81
N ASP A 148 -30.41 23.18 31.07
CA ASP A 148 -29.95 24.24 30.16
C ASP A 148 -28.42 24.37 30.26
N ILE A 149 -27.72 23.72 29.32
CA ILE A 149 -26.26 23.72 29.25
C ILE A 149 -25.71 25.14 29.04
N ALA A 150 -26.41 26.01 28.30
CA ALA A 150 -25.91 27.35 28.03
C ALA A 150 -26.00 28.24 29.28
N GLN A 151 -27.10 28.14 30.03
CA GLN A 151 -27.22 28.82 31.32
C GLN A 151 -26.17 28.33 32.33
N LEU A 152 -25.90 27.02 32.34
CA LEU A 152 -24.87 26.44 33.21
C LEU A 152 -23.45 26.92 32.84
N CYS A 153 -23.10 27.00 31.56
CA CYS A 153 -21.83 27.60 31.13
C CYS A 153 -21.73 29.08 31.58
N ARG A 154 -22.82 29.85 31.49
CA ARG A 154 -22.86 31.25 31.96
C ARG A 154 -22.59 31.35 33.47
N SER A 155 -23.13 30.45 34.29
CA SER A 155 -22.85 30.46 35.73
C SER A 155 -21.40 30.12 36.07
N TYR A 156 -20.79 29.17 35.36
CA TYR A 156 -19.37 28.85 35.54
C TYR A 156 -18.45 30.00 35.15
N MET A 157 -18.73 30.65 34.02
CA MET A 157 -17.99 31.83 33.57
C MET A 157 -18.10 33.00 34.55
N ALA A 158 -19.27 33.20 35.17
CA ALA A 158 -19.48 34.26 36.15
C ALA A 158 -18.77 34.00 37.49
N ALA A 159 -18.64 32.72 37.90
CA ALA A 159 -18.00 32.33 39.15
C ALA A 159 -16.46 32.40 39.11
N HIS A 160 -15.84 32.41 37.91
CA HIS A 160 -14.38 32.32 37.75
C HIS A 160 -13.84 33.39 36.77
N PRO A 161 -13.82 34.68 37.15
CA PRO A 161 -13.30 35.75 36.32
C PRO A 161 -11.76 35.66 36.12
N LYS A 162 -11.29 36.19 34.98
CA LYS A 162 -9.91 36.09 34.45
C LYS A 162 -8.80 36.24 35.50
N ALA A 163 -8.15 35.13 35.85
CA ALA A 163 -6.76 35.12 36.34
C ALA A 163 -5.84 34.74 35.18
N LEU A 164 -4.97 35.67 34.77
CA LEU A 164 -3.83 35.44 33.89
C LEU A 164 -2.67 35.06 34.80
N ASP A 165 -2.46 33.77 35.02
CA ASP A 165 -1.22 33.29 35.62
C ASP A 165 -0.60 32.18 34.77
N THR A 166 0.73 32.27 34.75
CA THR A 166 1.73 31.58 33.93
C THR A 166 1.39 30.13 33.58
N MET A 167 1.30 29.86 32.28
CA MET A 167 1.23 28.50 31.76
C MET A 167 2.61 27.85 31.92
N GLU A 168 2.78 27.05 32.98
CA GLU A 168 3.76 25.96 32.94
C GLU A 168 3.41 25.04 31.77
N GLU A 169 4.39 24.86 30.89
CA GLU A 169 4.38 23.87 29.82
C GLU A 169 4.17 22.49 30.46
N GLN A 170 2.90 22.07 30.56
CA GLN A 170 2.54 20.76 31.10
C GLN A 170 3.35 19.71 30.37
N ALA A 171 4.30 19.11 31.11
CA ALA A 171 5.25 18.12 30.63
C ALA A 171 4.53 17.09 29.75
N GLY A 172 4.63 17.30 28.44
CA GLY A 172 4.29 16.31 27.45
C GLY A 172 5.15 15.09 27.76
N ARG A 173 4.52 13.91 27.76
CA ARG A 173 5.20 12.65 27.99
C ARG A 173 6.45 12.62 27.11
N SER A 174 7.61 12.69 27.75
CA SER A 174 8.89 12.53 27.09
C SER A 174 8.83 11.23 26.28
N LEU A 175 9.26 11.25 25.02
CA LEU A 175 9.60 10.04 24.27
C LEU A 175 10.31 9.11 25.26
N PRO A 176 9.81 7.89 25.50
CA PRO A 176 10.40 7.00 26.49
C PRO A 176 11.91 7.02 26.30
N SER A 177 12.64 7.56 27.29
CA SER A 177 14.08 7.47 27.26
C SER A 177 14.43 6.00 27.44
N SER A 178 15.43 5.54 26.68
CA SER A 178 15.91 4.16 26.56
C SER A 178 15.10 3.23 25.64
N ALA A 179 15.59 3.12 24.41
CA ALA A 179 16.07 1.87 23.82
C ALA A 179 15.34 0.57 24.20
N THR A 180 14.03 0.46 23.98
CA THR A 180 13.46 -0.87 23.76
C THR A 180 14.00 -1.37 22.43
N GLN A 181 14.89 -2.35 22.47
CA GLN A 181 15.43 -2.96 21.25
C GLN A 181 14.28 -3.43 20.35
N PRO A 182 14.32 -3.11 19.03
CA PRO A 182 13.22 -3.38 18.11
C PRO A 182 13.22 -4.86 17.65
N PHE A 183 12.89 -5.77 18.57
CA PHE A 183 12.93 -7.21 18.34
C PHE A 183 12.01 -7.67 17.20
N ALA A 184 10.83 -7.08 17.04
CA ALA A 184 9.94 -7.44 15.93
C ALA A 184 10.56 -7.02 14.58
N SER A 185 11.21 -5.86 14.55
CA SER A 185 11.95 -5.39 13.39
C SER A 185 13.15 -6.29 13.07
N TYR A 186 13.91 -6.70 14.09
CA TYR A 186 15.00 -7.68 13.91
C TYR A 186 14.48 -9.03 13.42
N GLY A 187 13.37 -9.52 13.97
CA GLY A 187 12.73 -10.75 13.52
C GLY A 187 12.31 -10.68 12.06
N LEU A 188 11.73 -9.57 11.62
CA LEU A 188 11.42 -9.35 10.21
C LEU A 188 12.70 -9.28 9.36
N ILE A 189 13.73 -8.55 9.76
CA ILE A 189 15.00 -8.48 9.01
C ILE A 189 15.61 -9.88 8.82
N VAL A 190 15.64 -10.69 9.88
CA VAL A 190 16.12 -12.08 9.80
C VAL A 190 15.24 -12.91 8.86
N LEU A 191 13.91 -12.77 8.94
CA LEU A 191 13.00 -13.45 8.03
C LEU A 191 13.23 -13.07 6.56
N LEU A 192 13.36 -11.77 6.27
CA LEU A 192 13.66 -11.28 4.91
C LEU A 192 14.99 -11.82 4.40
N ALA A 193 16.02 -11.89 5.26
CA ALA A 193 17.31 -12.47 4.90
C ALA A 193 17.22 -13.98 4.63
N VAL A 194 16.48 -14.73 5.45
CA VAL A 194 16.23 -16.17 5.23
C VAL A 194 15.49 -16.41 3.92
N ILE A 195 14.48 -15.61 3.62
CA ILE A 195 13.74 -15.68 2.36
C ILE A 195 14.66 -15.35 1.19
N TYR A 196 15.50 -14.33 1.30
CA TYR A 196 16.49 -14.01 0.26
C TYR A 196 17.50 -15.14 0.02
N CYS A 197 17.97 -15.79 1.07
CA CYS A 197 18.79 -17.00 0.92
C CYS A 197 18.03 -18.12 0.21
N ALA A 198 16.72 -18.29 0.49
CA ALA A 198 15.89 -19.25 -0.21
C ALA A 198 15.67 -18.87 -1.68
N GLU A 199 15.51 -17.57 -2.00
CA GLU A 199 15.43 -17.07 -3.38
C GLU A 199 16.64 -17.46 -4.22
N LEU A 200 17.84 -17.40 -3.63
CA LEU A 200 19.08 -17.79 -4.30
C LEU A 200 19.29 -19.30 -4.35
N ALA A 201 18.92 -20.02 -3.29
CA ALA A 201 19.13 -21.46 -3.17
C ALA A 201 18.17 -22.27 -4.05
N PHE A 202 16.94 -21.79 -4.21
CA PHE A 202 15.91 -22.40 -5.04
C PHE A 202 15.72 -21.64 -6.36
N ALA A 203 16.77 -21.03 -6.90
CA ALA A 203 16.67 -20.38 -8.21
C ALA A 203 16.30 -21.40 -9.30
N VAL A 204 15.38 -21.03 -10.19
CA VAL A 204 14.96 -21.88 -11.34
C VAL A 204 15.89 -21.73 -12.54
N ASP A 205 16.75 -20.71 -12.51
CA ASP A 205 17.73 -20.35 -13.52
C ASP A 205 18.96 -19.71 -12.86
N SER A 206 19.95 -19.31 -13.67
CA SER A 206 21.21 -18.79 -13.16
C SER A 206 21.03 -17.47 -12.39
N ASN A 207 21.48 -17.42 -11.14
CA ASN A 207 21.53 -16.19 -10.35
C ASN A 207 22.35 -15.11 -11.08
N GLN A 208 21.79 -13.90 -11.20
CA GLN A 208 22.40 -12.75 -11.89
C GLN A 208 23.38 -12.02 -10.98
N GLY A 209 24.52 -12.66 -10.66
CA GLY A 209 25.54 -12.07 -9.78
C GLY A 209 25.07 -11.97 -8.33
N GLY A 210 24.42 -13.02 -7.82
CA GLY A 210 23.88 -13.07 -6.47
C GLY A 210 22.52 -12.40 -6.30
N SER A 211 21.84 -12.10 -7.40
CA SER A 211 20.44 -11.64 -7.43
C SER A 211 19.56 -12.70 -8.12
N PRO A 212 18.35 -13.00 -7.60
CA PRO A 212 17.43 -13.92 -8.26
C PRO A 212 16.96 -13.35 -9.60
N SER A 213 16.68 -14.21 -10.57
CA SER A 213 16.07 -13.79 -11.83
C SER A 213 14.58 -13.46 -11.66
N THR A 214 13.99 -12.81 -12.65
CA THR A 214 12.54 -12.61 -12.75
C THR A 214 11.77 -13.93 -12.68
N GLN A 215 12.24 -14.97 -13.38
CA GLN A 215 11.56 -16.28 -13.38
C GLN A 215 11.59 -16.93 -12.00
N THR A 216 12.73 -16.83 -11.32
CA THR A 216 12.88 -17.27 -9.93
C THR A 216 11.91 -16.52 -9.02
N LEU A 217 11.81 -15.19 -9.15
CA LEU A 217 10.88 -14.39 -8.36
C LEU A 217 9.42 -14.77 -8.64
N ILE A 218 9.02 -15.02 -9.89
CA ILE A 218 7.66 -15.47 -10.22
C ILE A 218 7.40 -16.86 -9.62
N ALA A 219 8.32 -17.80 -9.78
CA ALA A 219 8.18 -19.17 -9.29
C ALA A 219 8.03 -19.21 -7.76
N LEU A 220 8.75 -18.34 -7.06
CA LEU A 220 8.78 -18.29 -5.59
C LEU A 220 7.70 -17.39 -4.96
N GLY A 221 6.83 -16.77 -5.76
CA GLY A 221 5.65 -16.07 -5.24
C GLY A 221 5.67 -14.55 -5.32
N GLY A 222 6.48 -13.97 -6.21
CA GLY A 222 6.46 -12.54 -6.50
C GLY A 222 5.11 -12.06 -7.02
N MET A 223 4.85 -10.76 -6.89
CA MET A 223 3.62 -10.13 -7.33
C MET A 223 3.62 -10.12 -8.85
N PHE A 224 2.80 -10.97 -9.44
CA PHE A 224 2.61 -11.03 -10.88
C PHE A 224 1.12 -10.96 -11.17
N GLY A 225 0.69 -9.87 -11.81
CA GLY A 225 -0.72 -9.52 -11.91
C GLY A 225 -1.57 -10.63 -12.53
N SER A 226 -1.12 -11.23 -13.63
CA SER A 226 -1.84 -12.31 -14.31
C SER A 226 -2.07 -13.53 -13.39
N SER A 227 -1.07 -13.92 -12.60
CA SER A 227 -1.20 -15.03 -11.64
C SER A 227 -2.18 -14.72 -10.52
N ILE A 228 -2.21 -13.47 -10.05
CA ILE A 228 -3.16 -13.02 -9.01
C ILE A 228 -4.60 -13.05 -9.54
N TRP A 229 -4.83 -12.55 -10.75
CA TRP A 229 -6.14 -12.61 -11.41
C TRP A 229 -6.58 -14.06 -11.67
N ALA A 230 -5.64 -14.97 -11.93
CA ALA A 230 -5.88 -16.41 -12.03
C ALA A 230 -6.04 -17.13 -10.67
N GLY A 231 -6.23 -16.40 -9.56
CA GLY A 231 -6.55 -16.95 -8.24
C GLY A 231 -5.35 -17.13 -7.30
N GLN A 232 -4.14 -16.75 -7.67
CA GLN A 232 -2.95 -16.80 -6.80
C GLN A 232 -2.83 -15.55 -5.91
N TRP A 233 -3.93 -15.16 -5.24
CA TRP A 233 -4.03 -13.96 -4.41
C TRP A 233 -3.02 -13.90 -3.25
N TRP A 234 -2.52 -15.05 -2.79
CA TRP A 234 -1.50 -15.16 -1.74
C TRP A 234 -0.19 -14.46 -2.11
N ARG A 235 0.05 -14.20 -3.40
CA ARG A 235 1.19 -13.41 -3.91
C ARG A 235 1.23 -11.98 -3.36
N LEU A 236 0.07 -11.40 -3.04
CA LEU A 236 -0.02 -10.09 -2.38
C LEU A 236 0.62 -10.07 -0.98
N VAL A 237 0.84 -11.24 -0.38
CA VAL A 237 1.54 -11.39 0.91
C VAL A 237 2.99 -11.79 0.67
N THR A 238 3.25 -12.83 -0.13
CA THR A 238 4.60 -13.38 -0.29
C THR A 238 5.55 -12.41 -0.98
N ALA A 239 5.09 -11.65 -1.98
CA ALA A 239 5.90 -10.66 -2.69
C ALA A 239 6.51 -9.61 -1.76
N THR A 240 5.80 -9.25 -0.68
CA THR A 240 6.25 -8.27 0.31
C THR A 240 7.46 -8.72 1.12
N LEU A 241 7.79 -10.02 1.09
CA LEU A 241 8.89 -10.61 1.84
C LEU A 241 10.11 -10.92 0.95
N MET A 242 9.94 -10.81 -0.36
CA MET A 242 10.90 -11.16 -1.41
C MET A 242 11.77 -9.97 -1.83
N HIS A 243 12.98 -10.21 -2.36
CA HIS A 243 13.87 -9.13 -2.80
C HIS A 243 14.61 -9.46 -4.10
N ALA A 244 14.57 -8.52 -5.04
CA ALA A 244 15.21 -8.69 -6.35
C ALA A 244 16.74 -8.50 -6.36
N SER A 245 17.35 -8.05 -5.26
CA SER A 245 18.81 -7.93 -5.14
C SER A 245 19.27 -7.76 -3.69
N LEU A 246 20.56 -8.00 -3.44
CA LEU A 246 21.15 -7.84 -2.12
C LEU A 246 21.11 -6.37 -1.67
N ALA A 247 21.37 -5.42 -2.57
CA ALA A 247 21.29 -4.00 -2.25
C ALA A 247 19.85 -3.59 -1.86
N HIS A 248 18.84 -4.16 -2.53
CA HIS A 248 17.43 -3.95 -2.19
C HIS A 248 17.10 -4.51 -0.78
N LEU A 249 17.56 -5.72 -0.46
CA LEU A 249 17.41 -6.31 0.89
C LEU A 249 18.08 -5.45 1.96
N LEU A 250 19.33 -5.01 1.74
CA LEU A 250 20.08 -4.20 2.70
C LEU A 250 19.41 -2.84 2.92
N GLY A 251 18.93 -2.19 1.86
CA GLY A 251 18.19 -0.94 1.94
C GLY A 251 16.91 -1.07 2.77
N ASN A 252 16.10 -2.09 2.48
CA ASN A 252 14.88 -2.37 3.24
C ASN A 252 15.19 -2.77 4.68
N SER A 253 16.24 -3.55 4.93
CA SER A 253 16.64 -3.95 6.28
C SER A 253 17.07 -2.76 7.13
N PHE A 254 17.85 -1.84 6.56
CA PHE A 254 18.24 -0.60 7.22
C PHE A 254 17.02 0.28 7.52
N ALA A 255 16.13 0.48 6.54
CA ALA A 255 14.93 1.27 6.71
C ALA A 255 13.96 0.66 7.74
N LEU A 256 13.83 -0.67 7.76
CA LEU A 256 12.99 -1.38 8.71
C LEU A 256 13.55 -1.31 10.14
N TRP A 257 14.87 -1.39 10.31
CA TRP A 257 15.52 -1.15 11.61
C TRP A 257 15.23 0.28 12.11
N ARG A 258 15.35 1.28 11.24
CA ARG A 258 15.04 2.69 11.57
C ARG A 258 13.57 2.87 11.92
N ALA A 259 12.66 2.24 11.19
CA ALA A 259 11.23 2.23 11.50
C ALA A 259 10.96 1.57 12.85
N GLY A 260 11.65 0.46 13.16
CA GLY A 260 11.59 -0.22 14.45
C GLY A 260 11.99 0.67 15.61
N VAL A 261 13.15 1.31 15.51
CA VAL A 261 13.65 2.27 16.52
C VAL A 261 12.66 3.41 16.73
N LEU A 262 11.99 3.87 15.67
CA LEU A 262 11.06 4.99 15.72
C LEU A 262 9.67 4.61 16.26
N LEU A 263 9.16 3.44 15.88
CA LEU A 263 7.74 3.10 16.00
C LEU A 263 7.47 1.90 16.92
N GLU A 264 8.33 0.88 16.93
CA GLU A 264 8.08 -0.36 17.69
C GLU A 264 8.02 -0.11 19.20
N GLY A 265 8.90 0.74 19.72
CA GLY A 265 8.87 1.16 21.13
C GLY A 265 7.62 1.96 21.49
N LEU A 266 7.08 2.70 20.53
CA LEU A 266 5.90 3.55 20.70
C LEU A 266 4.59 2.74 20.72
N VAL A 267 4.41 1.82 19.77
CA VAL A 267 3.14 1.07 19.63
C VAL A 267 3.18 -0.36 20.18
N GLY A 268 4.38 -0.90 20.41
CA GLY A 268 4.62 -2.29 20.78
C GLY A 268 4.69 -3.24 19.58
N ARG A 269 5.31 -4.41 19.80
CA ARG A 269 5.67 -5.40 18.78
C ARG A 269 4.50 -5.85 17.89
N LEU A 270 3.37 -6.21 18.51
CA LEU A 270 2.22 -6.74 17.77
C LEU A 270 1.56 -5.69 16.87
N TRP A 271 1.50 -4.43 17.33
CA TRP A 271 1.02 -3.33 16.50
C TRP A 271 1.99 -2.99 15.38
N PHE A 272 3.30 -3.02 15.65
CA PHE A 272 4.32 -2.82 14.62
C PHE A 272 4.19 -3.85 13.49
N LEU A 273 4.09 -5.14 13.83
CA LEU A 273 3.92 -6.22 12.84
C LEU A 273 2.60 -6.10 12.07
N ALA A 274 1.49 -5.78 12.75
CA ALA A 274 0.19 -5.59 12.09
C ALA A 274 0.19 -4.41 11.13
N LEU A 275 0.80 -3.28 11.52
CA LEU A 275 0.93 -2.11 10.67
C LEU A 275 1.81 -2.43 9.46
N PHE A 276 2.94 -3.12 9.64
CA PHE A 276 3.77 -3.57 8.53
C PHE A 276 2.97 -4.43 7.55
N ALA A 277 2.30 -5.47 8.04
CA ALA A 277 1.52 -6.40 7.23
C ALA A 277 0.43 -5.69 6.41
N LEU A 278 -0.37 -4.84 7.05
CA LEU A 278 -1.46 -4.13 6.38
C LEU A 278 -0.95 -3.10 5.36
N CYS A 279 0.12 -2.38 5.69
CA CYS A 279 0.73 -1.43 4.75
C CYS A 279 1.36 -2.14 3.56
N ALA A 280 2.03 -3.28 3.80
CA ALA A 280 2.68 -4.06 2.75
C ALA A 280 1.64 -4.61 1.76
N VAL A 281 0.60 -5.29 2.25
CA VAL A 281 -0.51 -5.77 1.40
C VAL A 281 -1.23 -4.61 0.72
N GLY A 282 -1.46 -3.50 1.43
CA GLY A 282 -2.06 -2.30 0.85
C GLY A 282 -1.24 -1.71 -0.32
N GLY A 283 0.09 -1.77 -0.21
CA GLY A 283 1.02 -1.42 -1.28
C GLY A 283 0.88 -2.36 -2.47
N GLU A 284 0.94 -3.68 -2.26
CA GLU A 284 0.81 -4.66 -3.34
C GLU A 284 -0.54 -4.58 -4.07
N VAL A 285 -1.62 -4.32 -3.33
CA VAL A 285 -2.94 -4.07 -3.95
C VAL A 285 -2.89 -2.82 -4.83
N ALA A 286 -2.30 -1.72 -4.38
CA ALA A 286 -2.16 -0.53 -5.22
C ALA A 286 -1.29 -0.80 -6.46
N SER A 287 -0.21 -1.59 -6.31
CA SER A 287 0.64 -1.98 -7.43
C SER A 287 -0.12 -2.86 -8.44
N LEU A 288 -0.90 -3.84 -7.98
CA LEU A 288 -1.68 -4.74 -8.84
C LEU A 288 -2.58 -3.99 -9.84
N PHE A 289 -3.11 -2.82 -9.46
CA PHE A 289 -4.02 -2.03 -10.30
C PHE A 289 -3.32 -1.00 -11.19
N VAL A 290 -2.09 -0.60 -10.86
CA VAL A 290 -1.42 0.54 -11.51
C VAL A 290 -0.20 0.11 -12.31
N THR A 291 0.54 -0.89 -11.82
CA THR A 291 1.77 -1.38 -12.43
C THR A 291 1.43 -2.24 -13.65
N PRO A 292 2.17 -2.14 -14.77
CA PRO A 292 1.94 -2.95 -15.96
C PRO A 292 1.88 -4.45 -15.66
N ALA A 293 0.94 -5.16 -16.31
CA ALA A 293 0.64 -6.55 -16.01
C ALA A 293 1.79 -7.54 -16.31
N ASN A 294 2.76 -7.14 -17.13
CA ASN A 294 3.99 -7.89 -17.45
C ASN A 294 5.14 -7.62 -16.46
N THR A 295 4.91 -6.87 -15.39
CA THR A 295 5.93 -6.56 -14.37
C THR A 295 5.79 -7.47 -13.16
N VAL A 296 6.93 -7.86 -12.58
CA VAL A 296 7.01 -8.60 -11.32
C VAL A 296 7.39 -7.65 -10.20
N GLY A 297 6.53 -7.53 -9.20
CA GLY A 297 6.76 -6.74 -7.99
C GLY A 297 7.27 -7.62 -6.84
N VAL A 298 8.30 -7.15 -6.12
CA VAL A 298 8.76 -7.74 -4.86
C VAL A 298 9.30 -6.63 -3.94
N GLY A 299 9.20 -6.83 -2.64
CA GLY A 299 9.89 -6.00 -1.66
C GLY A 299 9.05 -5.58 -0.46
N ALA A 300 9.70 -5.47 0.70
CA ALA A 300 9.09 -4.98 1.94
C ALA A 300 8.81 -3.47 1.94
N SER A 301 9.23 -2.76 0.90
CA SER A 301 9.31 -1.29 0.86
C SER A 301 7.93 -0.60 1.00
N GLY A 302 6.86 -1.14 0.42
CA GLY A 302 5.50 -0.61 0.62
C GLY A 302 5.07 -0.63 2.10
N GLY A 303 5.37 -1.73 2.79
CA GLY A 303 5.15 -1.85 4.24
C GLY A 303 5.99 -0.86 5.05
N ILE A 304 7.26 -0.72 4.71
CA ILE A 304 8.20 0.19 5.37
C ILE A 304 7.79 1.66 5.20
N VAL A 305 7.46 2.07 3.97
CA VAL A 305 6.97 3.42 3.68
C VAL A 305 5.67 3.70 4.45
N GLY A 306 4.77 2.71 4.53
CA GLY A 306 3.57 2.80 5.36
C GLY A 306 3.85 2.94 6.86
N LEU A 307 4.89 2.27 7.40
CA LEU A 307 5.32 2.46 8.79
C LEU A 307 5.82 3.90 9.04
N PHE A 308 6.58 4.49 8.11
CA PHE A 308 7.03 5.87 8.24
C PHE A 308 5.89 6.89 8.08
N ALA A 309 4.94 6.64 7.16
CA ALA A 309 3.72 7.45 7.07
C ALA A 309 2.90 7.37 8.37
N THR A 310 2.77 6.17 8.93
CA THR A 310 2.17 5.95 10.26
C THR A 310 2.90 6.75 11.34
N ALA A 311 4.24 6.75 11.34
CA ALA A 311 5.04 7.50 12.29
C ALA A 311 4.81 9.02 12.18
N ILE A 312 4.75 9.56 10.96
CA ILE A 312 4.43 10.98 10.72
C ILE A 312 3.05 11.32 11.27
N VAL A 313 2.05 10.48 11.02
CA VAL A 313 0.71 10.70 11.58
C VAL A 313 0.75 10.62 13.10
N PHE A 314 1.37 9.58 13.68
CA PHE A 314 1.52 9.43 15.14
C PHE A 314 2.29 10.55 15.83
N SER A 315 3.15 11.29 15.12
CA SER A 315 3.80 12.48 15.68
C SER A 315 2.81 13.53 16.21
N PHE A 316 1.61 13.61 15.63
CA PHE A 316 0.54 14.50 16.08
C PHE A 316 -0.13 14.03 17.39
N HIS A 317 0.17 12.81 17.84
CA HIS A 317 -0.25 12.33 19.15
C HIS A 317 0.52 13.01 20.29
N PHE A 318 1.76 13.45 20.05
CA PHE A 318 2.59 14.10 21.05
C PHE A 318 2.14 15.55 21.34
N ARG A 319 2.22 15.93 22.62
CA ARG A 319 1.91 17.29 23.10
C ARG A 319 3.04 18.27 22.79
N SER A 320 4.29 17.86 22.96
CA SER A 320 5.45 18.70 22.68
C SER A 320 5.65 18.90 21.16
N SER A 321 5.81 20.17 20.76
CA SER A 321 6.16 20.54 19.39
C SER A 321 7.56 20.06 19.01
N ALA A 322 8.50 20.01 19.96
CA ALA A 322 9.86 19.53 19.76
C ALA A 322 9.89 18.02 19.46
N GLU A 323 9.15 17.22 20.24
CA GLU A 323 9.07 15.76 20.02
C GLU A 323 8.39 15.39 18.71
N ARG A 324 7.31 16.10 18.38
CA ARG A 324 6.62 15.97 17.10
C ARG A 324 7.58 16.25 15.95
N THR A 325 8.26 17.39 15.99
CA THR A 325 9.23 17.79 14.96
C THR A 325 10.34 16.74 14.84
N LEU A 326 10.90 16.29 15.95
CA LEU A 326 11.94 15.27 15.96
C LEU A 326 11.50 13.96 15.30
N MET A 327 10.29 13.48 15.62
CA MET A 327 9.73 12.27 15.02
C MET A 327 9.49 12.43 13.52
N GLN A 328 8.94 13.57 13.10
CA GLN A 328 8.72 13.90 11.69
C GLN A 328 10.04 13.98 10.93
N THR A 329 11.04 14.68 11.46
CA THR A 329 12.37 14.78 10.84
C THR A 329 13.01 13.40 10.70
N ARG A 330 12.94 12.54 11.73
CA ARG A 330 13.48 11.17 11.66
C ARG A 330 12.74 10.27 10.66
N ALA A 331 11.44 10.45 10.48
CA ALA A 331 10.68 9.72 9.48
C ALA A 331 11.00 10.22 8.07
N LEU A 332 11.00 11.54 7.87
CA LEU A 332 11.29 12.17 6.58
C LEU A 332 12.73 11.92 6.13
N SER A 333 13.70 11.79 7.05
CA SER A 333 15.09 11.47 6.67
C SER A 333 15.25 10.11 6.01
N ILE A 334 14.27 9.21 6.13
CA ILE A 334 14.23 7.92 5.42
C ILE A 334 13.23 7.96 4.25
N LEU A 335 12.04 8.53 4.48
CA LEU A 335 10.99 8.59 3.48
C LEU A 335 11.41 9.39 2.23
N VAL A 336 12.09 10.51 2.44
CA VAL A 336 12.53 11.39 1.34
C VAL A 336 13.53 10.66 0.45
N PRO A 337 14.65 10.10 0.96
CA PRO A 337 15.54 9.26 0.14
C PRO A 337 14.87 8.04 -0.50
N ALA A 338 13.87 7.42 0.14
CA ALA A 338 13.16 6.26 -0.39
C ALA A 338 12.28 6.59 -1.61
N VAL A 339 11.80 7.83 -1.72
CA VAL A 339 10.99 8.33 -2.84
C VAL A 339 11.83 9.16 -3.84
N LEU A 340 13.00 9.65 -3.41
CA LEU A 340 13.92 10.48 -4.19
C LEU A 340 14.89 9.79 -5.18
N PRO A 341 14.87 8.48 -5.50
CA PRO A 341 15.67 8.00 -6.63
C PRO A 341 15.08 8.47 -7.97
N LEU A 342 15.16 9.79 -8.17
CA LEU A 342 15.06 10.59 -9.38
C LEU A 342 16.47 10.77 -10.00
N PHE A 343 17.54 10.33 -9.32
CA PHE A 343 18.93 10.67 -9.66
C PHE A 343 19.94 9.50 -9.66
N ALA A 344 19.50 8.25 -9.46
CA ALA A 344 20.32 7.09 -9.81
C ALA A 344 19.78 6.53 -11.12
N GLY A 345 20.59 6.59 -12.19
CA GLY A 345 20.21 6.14 -13.52
C GLY A 345 19.81 4.66 -13.57
N PRO A 346 19.14 4.24 -14.66
CA PRO A 346 18.65 2.88 -14.86
C PRO A 346 19.79 1.92 -15.22
N ASP A 347 20.70 1.64 -14.30
CA ASP A 347 21.88 0.84 -14.65
C ASP A 347 21.59 -0.68 -14.64
N ASN A 348 20.42 -1.12 -14.14
CA ASN A 348 20.12 -2.55 -13.96
C ASN A 348 18.66 -2.99 -14.17
N GLY A 349 17.77 -2.17 -14.75
CA GLY A 349 16.38 -2.59 -15.05
C GLY A 349 15.46 -2.83 -13.84
N LEU A 350 15.94 -2.68 -12.61
CA LEU A 350 15.12 -2.64 -11.40
C LEU A 350 14.43 -1.26 -11.32
N ARG A 351 13.09 -1.26 -11.40
CA ARG A 351 12.29 -0.03 -11.28
C ARG A 351 11.71 0.06 -9.88
N ILE A 352 11.62 1.27 -9.36
CA ILE A 352 10.94 1.54 -8.09
C ILE A 352 9.44 1.49 -8.32
N ASP A 353 8.76 0.67 -7.55
CA ASP A 353 7.31 0.60 -7.54
C ASP A 353 6.71 1.72 -6.68
N TYR A 354 6.55 2.89 -7.30
CA TYR A 354 5.94 4.04 -6.64
C TYR A 354 4.47 3.79 -6.25
N SER A 355 3.77 2.91 -6.98
CA SER A 355 2.38 2.54 -6.67
C SER A 355 2.30 1.80 -5.34
N ALA A 356 3.20 0.85 -5.12
CA ALA A 356 3.32 0.14 -3.84
C ALA A 356 3.69 1.08 -2.68
N HIS A 357 4.60 2.03 -2.90
CA HIS A 357 4.98 3.02 -1.88
C HIS A 357 3.81 3.93 -1.49
N ILE A 358 3.11 4.47 -2.48
CA ILE A 358 1.95 5.35 -2.25
C ILE A 358 0.82 4.57 -1.58
N GLY A 359 0.51 3.36 -2.05
CA GLY A 359 -0.50 2.49 -1.45
C GLY A 359 -0.21 2.19 0.02
N GLY A 360 1.04 1.79 0.32
CA GLY A 360 1.48 1.56 1.69
C GLY A 360 1.42 2.82 2.56
N ALA A 361 1.85 3.99 2.04
CA ALA A 361 1.78 5.26 2.74
C ALA A 361 0.33 5.65 3.11
N VAL A 362 -0.59 5.52 2.15
CA VAL A 362 -2.02 5.83 2.34
C VAL A 362 -2.62 4.90 3.40
N VAL A 363 -2.39 3.59 3.29
CA VAL A 363 -2.89 2.63 4.28
C VAL A 363 -2.33 2.91 5.67
N GLY A 364 -1.02 3.16 5.78
CA GLY A 364 -0.38 3.51 7.05
C GLY A 364 -0.95 4.78 7.67
N ALA A 365 -1.13 5.83 6.87
CA ALA A 365 -1.74 7.06 7.33
C ALA A 365 -3.18 6.84 7.83
N VAL A 366 -4.03 6.16 7.06
CA VAL A 366 -5.42 5.88 7.45
C VAL A 366 -5.50 5.04 8.72
N LEU A 367 -4.66 3.99 8.85
CA LEU A 367 -4.62 3.16 10.05
C LEU A 367 -4.15 3.94 11.28
N ALA A 368 -3.14 4.80 11.13
CA ALA A 368 -2.67 5.65 12.21
C ALA A 368 -3.77 6.62 12.67
N LEU A 369 -4.50 7.21 11.74
CA LEU A 369 -5.65 8.07 12.03
C LEU A 369 -6.75 7.34 12.79
N ALA A 370 -7.11 6.14 12.32
CA ALA A 370 -8.09 5.31 12.99
C ALA A 370 -7.63 4.94 14.42
N LEU A 371 -6.35 4.58 14.61
CA LEU A 371 -5.81 4.23 15.92
C LEU A 371 -5.79 5.40 16.89
N MET A 372 -5.47 6.61 16.43
CA MET A 372 -5.56 7.82 17.26
C MET A 372 -6.97 8.08 17.79
N LEU A 373 -8.01 7.62 17.09
CA LEU A 373 -9.37 7.72 17.60
C LEU A 373 -9.57 6.80 18.82
N PHE A 374 -8.81 5.73 19.01
CA PHE A 374 -9.02 4.81 20.14
C PHE A 374 -7.90 4.81 21.16
N TRP A 375 -6.82 5.54 20.89
CA TRP A 375 -5.67 5.66 21.75
C TRP A 375 -5.73 6.98 22.53
N SER A 376 -5.89 6.91 23.86
CA SER A 376 -5.77 8.09 24.71
C SER A 376 -4.30 8.47 24.89
N ARG A 377 -4.00 9.77 24.97
CA ARG A 377 -2.64 10.27 25.24
C ARG A 377 -2.08 9.82 26.59
N ASP A 378 -2.96 9.53 27.54
CA ASP A 378 -2.58 9.03 28.87
C ASP A 378 -2.18 7.54 28.85
N GLN A 379 -2.43 6.83 27.74
CA GLN A 379 -2.14 5.41 27.63
C GLN A 379 -0.72 5.14 27.10
N GLY A 380 -0.08 4.15 27.73
CA GLY A 380 1.24 3.67 27.38
C GLY A 380 1.42 3.31 25.90
N ARG A 381 0.42 2.65 25.33
CA ARG A 381 0.38 2.02 24.00
C ARG A 381 -1.05 2.03 23.45
N PRO A 382 -1.25 1.83 22.13
CA PRO A 382 -2.58 1.72 21.55
C PRO A 382 -3.36 0.53 22.12
N ARG A 383 -4.69 0.68 22.26
CA ARG A 383 -5.60 -0.40 22.68
C ARG A 383 -5.64 -1.53 21.62
N TYR A 384 -6.31 -2.64 21.95
CA TYR A 384 -6.54 -3.77 21.03
C TYR A 384 -5.30 -4.51 20.53
N THR A 385 -4.23 -4.57 21.33
CA THR A 385 -2.99 -5.29 20.98
C THR A 385 -3.22 -6.76 20.60
N ARG A 386 -4.21 -7.44 21.18
CA ARG A 386 -4.58 -8.82 20.81
C ARG A 386 -5.12 -8.91 19.38
N ALA A 387 -5.94 -7.95 18.97
CA ALA A 387 -6.45 -7.90 17.60
C ALA A 387 -5.33 -7.63 16.60
N ALA A 388 -4.39 -6.73 16.93
CA ALA A 388 -3.18 -6.54 16.14
C ALA A 388 -2.35 -7.83 16.03
N GLY A 389 -2.19 -8.57 17.13
CA GLY A 389 -1.56 -9.89 17.12
C GLY A 389 -2.26 -10.89 16.20
N ALA A 390 -3.60 -10.90 16.16
CA ALA A 390 -4.37 -11.74 15.24
C ALA A 390 -4.15 -11.35 13.77
N VAL A 391 -4.11 -10.05 13.45
CA VAL A 391 -3.80 -9.57 12.09
C VAL A 391 -2.40 -9.99 11.66
N ALA A 392 -1.40 -9.78 12.51
CA ALA A 392 -0.04 -10.23 12.24
C ALA A 392 0.05 -11.76 12.10
N GLY A 393 -0.70 -12.50 12.92
CA GLY A 393 -0.81 -13.95 12.85
C GLY A 393 -1.45 -14.44 11.55
N ILE A 394 -2.51 -13.79 11.06
CA ILE A 394 -3.14 -14.12 9.77
C ILE A 394 -2.16 -13.89 8.62
N PHE A 395 -1.45 -12.76 8.62
CA PHE A 395 -0.42 -12.49 7.62
C PHE A 395 0.65 -13.59 7.60
N ALA A 396 1.15 -13.98 8.78
CA ALA A 396 2.13 -15.07 8.90
C ALA A 396 1.56 -16.43 8.45
N LEU A 397 0.30 -16.74 8.80
CA LEU A 397 -0.38 -17.96 8.37
C LEU A 397 -0.55 -18.01 6.85
N ILE A 398 -0.88 -16.89 6.21
CA ILE A 398 -0.96 -16.82 4.74
C ILE A 398 0.43 -17.02 4.13
N ALA A 399 1.45 -16.33 4.64
CA ALA A 399 2.82 -16.46 4.15
C ALA A 399 3.35 -17.91 4.25
N VAL A 400 3.11 -18.58 5.38
CA VAL A 400 3.49 -19.99 5.57
C VAL A 400 2.62 -20.92 4.72
N GLY A 401 1.30 -20.68 4.67
CA GLY A 401 0.37 -21.47 3.87
C GLY A 401 0.66 -21.38 2.37
N ALA A 402 1.21 -20.25 1.90
CA ALA A 402 1.63 -20.04 0.52
C ALA A 402 2.80 -20.94 0.09
N LEU A 403 3.54 -21.56 1.02
CA LEU A 403 4.56 -22.57 0.67
C LEU A 403 3.95 -23.76 -0.09
N VAL A 404 2.68 -24.10 0.15
CA VAL A 404 2.00 -25.19 -0.56
C VAL A 404 1.79 -24.86 -2.05
N PRO A 405 1.14 -23.75 -2.44
CA PRO A 405 1.04 -23.39 -3.85
C PRO A 405 2.41 -23.04 -4.46
N ILE A 406 3.34 -22.43 -3.72
CA ILE A 406 4.70 -22.16 -4.22
C ILE A 406 5.41 -23.47 -4.60
N THR A 407 5.40 -24.50 -3.74
CA THR A 407 6.05 -25.79 -4.07
C THR A 407 5.43 -26.46 -5.28
N ARG A 408 4.11 -26.36 -5.47
CA ARG A 408 3.43 -26.85 -6.68
C ARG A 408 3.83 -26.07 -7.93
N THR A 409 3.83 -24.74 -7.85
CA THR A 409 4.27 -23.87 -8.95
C THR A 409 5.75 -24.11 -9.27
N TYR A 410 6.60 -24.28 -8.25
CA TYR A 410 8.03 -24.56 -8.39
C TYR A 410 8.29 -25.90 -9.09
N ALA A 411 7.57 -26.96 -8.72
CA ALA A 411 7.65 -28.25 -9.40
C ALA A 411 7.23 -28.14 -10.87
N ALA A 412 6.14 -27.41 -11.16
CA ALA A 412 5.74 -27.11 -12.54
C ALA A 412 6.81 -26.29 -13.29
N TYR A 413 7.55 -25.40 -12.62
CA TYR A 413 8.66 -24.68 -13.23
C TYR A 413 9.85 -25.58 -13.58
N GLN A 414 10.16 -26.57 -12.74
CA GLN A 414 11.27 -27.51 -12.98
C GLN A 414 10.93 -28.63 -13.97
N GLU A 415 9.70 -29.12 -14.01
CA GLU A 415 9.31 -30.27 -14.83
C GLU A 415 8.53 -29.87 -16.11
N GLU A 416 7.83 -28.73 -16.12
CA GLU A 416 6.77 -28.44 -17.11
C GLU A 416 6.60 -26.94 -17.46
N SER A 417 7.63 -26.08 -17.38
CA SER A 417 7.42 -24.69 -17.82
C SER A 417 7.44 -24.57 -19.34
N GLY A 418 6.42 -23.94 -19.91
CA GLY A 418 6.35 -23.68 -21.36
C GLY A 418 7.58 -22.91 -21.87
N PHE A 419 8.15 -22.04 -21.02
CA PHE A 419 9.40 -21.34 -21.31
C PHE A 419 10.61 -22.27 -21.34
N ALA A 420 10.78 -23.18 -20.36
CA ALA A 420 11.87 -24.16 -20.40
C ALA A 420 11.75 -25.05 -21.64
N ALA A 421 10.54 -25.56 -21.92
CA ALA A 421 10.28 -26.33 -23.14
C ALA A 421 10.60 -25.53 -24.41
N PHE A 422 10.29 -24.23 -24.45
CA PHE A 422 10.57 -23.36 -25.59
C PHE A 422 12.08 -23.21 -25.82
N PHE A 423 12.83 -22.83 -24.79
CA PHE A 423 14.28 -22.59 -24.92
C PHE A 423 15.10 -23.88 -25.03
N ASP A 424 14.58 -25.03 -24.59
CA ASP A 424 15.14 -26.36 -24.85
C ASP A 424 14.87 -26.85 -26.28
N GLY A 425 14.11 -26.10 -27.09
CA GLY A 425 13.71 -26.49 -28.44
C GLY A 425 12.59 -27.54 -28.50
N ARG A 426 11.97 -27.87 -27.36
CA ARG A 426 10.79 -28.75 -27.27
C ARG A 426 9.51 -27.96 -27.57
N TYR A 427 9.42 -27.42 -28.78
CA TYR A 427 8.34 -26.49 -29.15
C TYR A 427 6.93 -27.10 -29.05
N ALA A 428 6.76 -28.39 -29.35
CA ALA A 428 5.46 -29.06 -29.19
C ALA A 428 4.98 -29.07 -27.73
N ASP A 429 5.89 -29.30 -26.78
CA ASP A 429 5.58 -29.22 -25.36
C ASP A 429 5.27 -27.78 -24.95
N ALA A 430 6.06 -26.81 -25.44
CA ALA A 430 5.84 -25.38 -25.19
C ALA A 430 4.45 -24.93 -25.67
N VAL A 431 4.02 -25.35 -26.88
CA VAL A 431 2.68 -25.04 -27.41
C VAL A 431 1.58 -25.55 -26.47
N ARG A 432 1.69 -26.79 -25.98
CA ARG A 432 0.73 -27.37 -25.03
C ARG A 432 0.71 -26.58 -23.72
N LEU A 433 1.88 -26.37 -23.14
CA LEU A 433 2.05 -25.75 -21.81
C LEU A 433 1.62 -24.28 -21.80
N PHE A 434 1.92 -23.51 -22.84
CA PHE A 434 1.40 -22.15 -22.96
C PHE A 434 -0.10 -22.13 -23.24
N GLY A 435 -0.63 -23.12 -23.95
CA GLY A 435 -2.07 -23.26 -24.21
C GLY A 435 -2.89 -23.48 -22.94
N GLU A 436 -2.41 -24.33 -22.04
CA GLU A 436 -3.05 -24.55 -20.73
C GLU A 436 -3.19 -23.26 -19.91
N GLN A 437 -2.23 -22.32 -20.05
CA GLN A 437 -2.29 -21.02 -19.37
C GLN A 437 -3.12 -19.98 -20.12
N SER A 438 -3.09 -19.99 -21.45
CA SER A 438 -3.77 -18.98 -22.27
C SER A 438 -5.28 -19.20 -22.41
N GLU A 439 -5.75 -20.41 -22.07
CA GLU A 439 -7.16 -20.82 -22.09
C GLU A 439 -7.85 -20.69 -20.72
N LEU A 440 -7.14 -20.27 -19.67
CA LEU A 440 -7.74 -20.03 -18.36
C LEU A 440 -8.77 -18.89 -18.43
N PRO A 441 -9.99 -19.09 -17.88
CA PRO A 441 -10.98 -18.03 -17.79
C PRO A 441 -10.40 -16.90 -16.92
N ASP A 442 -10.47 -15.66 -17.39
CA ASP A 442 -10.04 -14.43 -16.71
C ASP A 442 -8.53 -14.08 -16.70
N VAL A 443 -7.71 -14.62 -17.63
CA VAL A 443 -6.36 -14.08 -17.87
C VAL A 443 -6.42 -13.01 -18.98
N PRO A 444 -6.43 -11.70 -18.64
CA PRO A 444 -6.57 -10.61 -19.63
C PRO A 444 -5.26 -10.32 -20.41
N VAL A 445 -4.20 -11.11 -20.17
CA VAL A 445 -2.84 -10.79 -20.61
C VAL A 445 -2.45 -11.72 -21.76
N ALA A 446 -2.49 -11.18 -22.99
CA ALA A 446 -2.24 -11.91 -24.23
C ALA A 446 -0.79 -12.41 -24.42
N TYR A 447 0.10 -12.22 -23.43
CA TYR A 447 1.50 -12.64 -23.55
C TYR A 447 1.66 -14.15 -23.58
N TYR A 448 0.88 -14.93 -22.82
CA TYR A 448 0.95 -16.40 -22.93
C TYR A 448 0.49 -16.90 -24.31
N ASP A 449 -0.51 -16.25 -24.91
CA ASP A 449 -0.89 -16.52 -26.29
C ASP A 449 0.24 -16.17 -27.28
N LEU A 450 0.96 -15.06 -27.04
CA LEU A 450 2.10 -14.65 -27.87
C LEU A 450 3.23 -15.70 -27.84
N TRP A 451 3.62 -16.16 -26.64
CA TRP A 451 4.64 -17.21 -26.50
C TRP A 451 4.17 -18.55 -27.08
N ARG A 452 2.88 -18.88 -26.97
CA ARG A 452 2.28 -20.04 -27.67
C ARG A 452 2.42 -19.91 -29.18
N ILE A 453 2.08 -18.76 -29.76
CA ILE A 453 2.17 -18.51 -31.21
C ILE A 453 3.61 -18.58 -31.69
N MET A 454 4.55 -18.02 -30.94
CA MET A 454 5.97 -18.10 -31.26
C MET A 454 6.44 -19.56 -31.24
N ALA A 455 6.06 -20.34 -30.22
CA ALA A 455 6.33 -21.79 -30.19
C ALA A 455 5.72 -22.52 -31.40
N MET A 456 4.50 -22.16 -31.80
CA MET A 456 3.85 -22.68 -33.00
C MET A 456 4.61 -22.30 -34.28
N ALA A 457 5.17 -21.09 -34.35
CA ALA A 457 5.94 -20.61 -35.49
C ALA A 457 7.23 -21.42 -35.67
N TYR A 458 7.98 -21.62 -34.58
CA TYR A 458 9.15 -22.50 -34.55
C TYR A 458 8.80 -23.95 -34.91
N ALA A 459 7.65 -24.45 -34.43
CA ALA A 459 7.16 -25.79 -34.75
C ALA A 459 6.55 -25.91 -36.17
N LYS A 460 6.42 -24.81 -36.92
CA LYS A 460 5.72 -24.73 -38.22
C LYS A 460 4.30 -25.31 -38.15
N ASP A 461 3.58 -25.03 -37.06
CA ASP A 461 2.23 -25.54 -36.83
C ASP A 461 1.21 -24.89 -37.79
N PRO A 462 0.44 -25.68 -38.58
CA PRO A 462 -0.53 -25.15 -39.55
C PRO A 462 -1.68 -24.36 -38.90
N ARG A 463 -1.90 -24.52 -37.59
CA ARG A 463 -2.98 -23.84 -36.85
C ARG A 463 -2.59 -22.43 -36.40
N LEU A 464 -1.34 -22.01 -36.60
CA LEU A 464 -0.81 -20.73 -36.11
C LEU A 464 -1.71 -19.54 -36.46
N GLN A 465 -2.15 -19.44 -37.72
CA GLN A 465 -2.95 -18.32 -38.19
C GLN A 465 -4.31 -18.23 -37.47
N ALA A 466 -4.98 -19.36 -37.29
CA ALA A 466 -6.25 -19.41 -36.58
C ALA A 466 -6.09 -19.09 -35.09
N GLN A 467 -5.04 -19.63 -34.45
CA GLN A 467 -4.75 -19.38 -33.04
C GLN A 467 -4.39 -17.91 -32.79
N ALA A 468 -3.59 -17.30 -33.67
CA ALA A 468 -3.21 -15.91 -33.58
C ALA A 468 -4.42 -14.98 -33.71
N GLN A 469 -5.34 -15.26 -34.64
CA GLN A 469 -6.59 -14.50 -34.76
C GLN A 469 -7.47 -14.62 -33.51
N GLN A 470 -7.57 -15.81 -32.92
CA GLN A 470 -8.31 -16.02 -31.69
C GLN A 470 -7.71 -15.24 -30.51
N ALA A 471 -6.38 -15.20 -30.40
CA ALA A 471 -5.69 -14.41 -29.39
C ALA A 471 -5.84 -12.90 -29.63
N GLN A 472 -5.72 -12.44 -30.88
CA GLN A 472 -5.93 -11.04 -31.27
C GLN A 472 -7.34 -10.56 -30.94
N ALA A 473 -8.36 -11.41 -31.08
CA ALA A 473 -9.74 -11.07 -30.75
C ALA A 473 -9.96 -10.73 -29.25
N LYS A 474 -9.00 -11.08 -28.37
CA LYS A 474 -9.01 -10.69 -26.95
C LYS A 474 -8.54 -9.24 -26.73
N LEU A 475 -7.95 -8.59 -27.74
CA LEU A 475 -7.31 -7.27 -27.65
C LEU A 475 -7.98 -6.25 -28.57
N ALA A 476 -7.87 -4.97 -28.22
CA ALA A 476 -8.22 -3.88 -29.14
C ALA A 476 -7.05 -3.62 -30.13
N PRO A 477 -7.30 -3.34 -31.42
CA PRO A 477 -6.25 -3.19 -32.44
C PRO A 477 -5.17 -2.16 -32.12
N GLU A 478 -5.52 -1.09 -31.41
CA GLU A 478 -4.62 -0.01 -31.00
C GLU A 478 -3.84 -0.29 -29.70
N THR A 479 -4.10 -1.41 -29.02
CA THR A 479 -3.48 -1.72 -27.72
C THR A 479 -2.27 -2.63 -27.86
N TRP A 480 -1.20 -2.33 -27.13
CA TRP A 480 -0.05 -3.24 -27.01
C TRP A 480 -0.46 -4.47 -26.17
N PRO A 481 -0.10 -5.73 -26.54
CA PRO A 481 0.83 -6.15 -27.60
C PRO A 481 0.20 -6.56 -28.95
N TYR A 482 -0.98 -6.02 -29.35
CA TYR A 482 -1.67 -6.39 -30.61
C TYR A 482 -0.77 -6.37 -31.86
N PRO A 483 0.08 -5.35 -32.10
CA PRO A 483 0.94 -5.31 -33.29
C PRO A 483 1.95 -6.46 -33.38
N ILE A 484 2.30 -7.09 -32.27
CA ILE A 484 3.24 -8.23 -32.25
C ILE A 484 2.58 -9.48 -32.84
N PHE A 485 1.27 -9.65 -32.67
CA PHE A 485 0.53 -10.72 -33.36
C PHE A 485 0.47 -10.48 -34.88
N ASP A 486 0.40 -9.22 -35.32
CA ASP A 486 0.46 -8.89 -36.74
C ASP A 486 1.82 -9.25 -37.37
N LEU A 487 2.91 -9.22 -36.58
CA LEU A 487 4.23 -9.70 -37.01
C LEU A 487 4.17 -11.20 -37.35
N PHE A 488 3.84 -12.05 -36.37
CA PHE A 488 3.81 -13.51 -36.56
C PHE A 488 2.73 -14.00 -37.52
N THR A 489 1.75 -13.16 -37.87
CA THR A 489 0.75 -13.49 -38.91
C THR A 489 1.14 -12.99 -40.30
N GLY A 490 2.27 -12.29 -40.44
CA GLY A 490 2.80 -11.76 -41.70
C GLY A 490 2.11 -10.47 -42.18
N LYS A 491 1.31 -9.82 -41.32
CA LYS A 491 0.64 -8.55 -41.63
C LYS A 491 1.52 -7.33 -41.38
N LEU A 492 2.60 -7.48 -40.60
CA LEU A 492 3.50 -6.41 -40.21
C LEU A 492 4.95 -6.88 -40.32
N SER A 493 5.84 -6.04 -40.86
CA SER A 493 7.27 -6.36 -40.92
C SER A 493 7.97 -6.08 -39.57
N PRO A 494 9.14 -6.69 -39.32
CA PRO A 494 9.96 -6.42 -38.13
C PRO A 494 10.28 -4.93 -37.93
N GLU A 495 10.53 -4.18 -39.00
CA GLU A 495 10.84 -2.74 -38.98
C GLU A 495 9.57 -1.93 -38.69
N ALA A 496 8.45 -2.31 -39.30
CA ALA A 496 7.17 -1.66 -39.09
C ALA A 496 6.66 -1.84 -37.66
N LEU A 497 6.96 -2.98 -37.01
CA LEU A 497 6.67 -3.20 -35.60
C LEU A 497 7.44 -2.22 -34.69
N GLN A 498 8.74 -2.06 -34.92
CA GLN A 498 9.56 -1.13 -34.14
C GLN A 498 9.10 0.32 -34.30
N MET A 499 8.65 0.73 -35.49
CA MET A 499 8.10 2.07 -35.71
C MET A 499 6.76 2.32 -34.98
N LYS A 500 6.00 1.27 -34.66
CA LYS A 500 4.76 1.37 -33.88
C LYS A 500 4.99 1.48 -32.38
N ALA A 501 6.18 1.17 -31.89
CA ALA A 501 6.47 1.19 -30.46
C ALA A 501 6.42 2.62 -29.89
N ALA A 502 5.57 2.80 -28.88
CA ALA A 502 5.46 4.03 -28.10
C ALA A 502 6.25 3.90 -26.79
N GLY A 503 7.45 4.47 -26.77
CA GLY A 503 8.33 4.49 -25.59
C GLY A 503 9.26 3.27 -25.48
N ASN A 504 10.14 3.30 -24.48
CA ASN A 504 11.24 2.35 -24.35
C ASN A 504 10.77 0.91 -24.08
N ASP A 505 9.71 0.73 -23.28
CA ASP A 505 9.19 -0.60 -22.91
C ASP A 505 8.65 -1.34 -24.15
N GLN A 506 7.87 -0.66 -25.01
CA GLN A 506 7.38 -1.25 -26.26
C GLN A 506 8.49 -1.44 -27.29
N LEU A 507 9.48 -0.55 -27.32
CA LEU A 507 10.61 -0.67 -28.25
C LEU A 507 11.49 -1.88 -27.90
N CYS A 508 11.67 -2.15 -26.61
CA CYS A 508 12.28 -3.40 -26.13
C CYS A 508 11.55 -4.62 -26.69
N GLU A 509 10.24 -4.70 -26.48
CA GLU A 509 9.45 -5.84 -26.91
C GLU A 509 9.46 -5.97 -28.43
N ALA A 510 9.22 -4.88 -29.17
CA ALA A 510 9.29 -4.85 -30.62
C ALA A 510 10.63 -5.37 -31.14
N THR A 511 11.74 -4.96 -30.53
CA THR A 511 13.08 -5.37 -30.95
C THR A 511 13.31 -6.87 -30.71
N PHE A 512 12.87 -7.40 -29.57
CA PHE A 512 12.99 -8.82 -29.26
C PHE A 512 12.16 -9.70 -30.19
N TYR A 513 10.85 -9.43 -30.33
CA TYR A 513 10.00 -10.26 -31.19
C TYR A 513 10.36 -10.14 -32.68
N SER A 514 10.84 -8.97 -33.12
CA SER A 514 11.44 -8.82 -34.45
C SER A 514 12.68 -9.70 -34.64
N ALA A 515 13.48 -9.92 -33.59
CA ALA A 515 14.62 -10.82 -33.64
C ALA A 515 14.17 -12.29 -33.73
N GLU A 516 13.18 -12.68 -32.94
CA GLU A 516 12.60 -14.03 -32.94
C GLU A 516 12.02 -14.39 -34.31
N GLU A 517 11.28 -13.48 -34.95
CA GLU A 517 10.76 -13.74 -36.30
C GLU A 517 11.89 -13.96 -37.32
N ASN A 518 12.96 -13.16 -37.24
CA ASN A 518 14.13 -13.38 -38.07
C ASN A 518 14.83 -14.72 -37.77
N LEU A 519 14.84 -15.20 -36.52
CA LEU A 519 15.35 -16.54 -36.20
C LEU A 519 14.47 -17.64 -36.80
N ILE A 520 13.14 -17.51 -36.72
CA ILE A 520 12.17 -18.45 -37.29
C ILE A 520 12.35 -18.56 -38.82
N GLU A 521 12.59 -17.44 -39.49
CA GLU A 521 12.88 -17.40 -40.93
C GLU A 521 14.30 -17.87 -41.30
N GLY A 522 15.19 -18.04 -40.32
CA GLY A 522 16.59 -18.44 -40.53
C GLY A 522 17.56 -17.28 -40.83
N HIS A 523 17.13 -16.03 -40.67
CA HIS A 523 17.92 -14.81 -40.85
C HIS A 523 18.77 -14.48 -39.60
N ILE A 524 19.67 -15.40 -39.21
CA ILE A 524 20.49 -15.29 -37.99
C ILE A 524 21.33 -14.00 -37.97
N GLU A 525 21.85 -13.57 -39.11
CA GLU A 525 22.68 -12.35 -39.24
C GLU A 525 21.90 -11.06 -38.92
N ILE A 526 20.57 -11.08 -39.12
CA ILE A 526 19.68 -9.96 -38.78
C ILE A 526 19.22 -10.08 -37.31
N ALA A 527 18.90 -11.30 -36.87
CA ALA A 527 18.42 -11.55 -35.51
C ALA A 527 19.48 -11.23 -34.44
N LYS A 528 20.74 -11.63 -34.65
CA LYS A 528 21.79 -11.52 -33.62
C LYS A 528 22.07 -10.06 -33.18
N PRO A 529 22.16 -9.07 -34.08
CA PRO A 529 22.19 -7.65 -33.69
C PRO A 529 20.94 -7.20 -32.92
N LEU A 530 19.75 -7.64 -33.34
CA LEU A 530 18.49 -7.29 -32.67
C LEU A 530 18.43 -7.85 -31.25
N LEU A 531 18.83 -9.11 -31.01
CA LEU A 531 18.91 -9.70 -29.67
C LEU A 531 19.90 -8.93 -28.77
N LYS A 532 21.06 -8.52 -29.32
CA LYS A 532 22.02 -7.69 -28.57
C LYS A 532 21.43 -6.32 -28.24
N ASN A 533 20.67 -5.74 -29.17
CA ASN A 533 19.99 -4.48 -28.93
C ASN A 533 18.91 -4.63 -27.85
N ALA A 534 18.10 -5.69 -27.91
CA ALA A 534 17.12 -6.04 -26.88
C ALA A 534 17.78 -6.13 -25.50
N LEU A 535 18.95 -6.79 -25.35
CA LEU A 535 19.69 -6.80 -24.08
C LEU A 535 20.13 -5.42 -23.59
N SER A 536 20.31 -4.46 -24.49
CA SER A 536 20.71 -3.10 -24.13
C SER A 536 19.54 -2.21 -23.72
N ILE A 537 18.36 -2.42 -24.31
CA ILE A 537 17.21 -1.52 -24.15
C ILE A 537 16.11 -2.10 -23.25
N CYS A 538 16.06 -3.42 -23.10
CA CYS A 538 15.05 -4.09 -22.30
C CYS A 538 15.31 -3.96 -20.80
N PRO A 539 14.27 -3.67 -20.00
CA PRO A 539 14.36 -3.84 -18.56
C PRO A 539 14.74 -5.30 -18.23
N LYS A 540 15.67 -5.51 -17.29
CA LYS A 540 16.07 -6.87 -16.85
C LYS A 540 14.92 -7.68 -16.26
N THR A 541 13.86 -7.00 -15.83
CA THR A 541 12.62 -7.61 -15.32
C THR A 541 11.71 -8.11 -16.42
N PHE A 542 11.94 -7.76 -17.69
CA PHE A 542 11.13 -8.22 -18.82
C PHE A 542 11.55 -9.62 -19.26
N PHE A 543 10.60 -10.39 -19.78
CA PHE A 543 10.87 -11.74 -20.28
C PHE A 543 11.81 -11.70 -21.49
N GLU A 544 11.67 -10.67 -22.32
CA GLU A 544 12.44 -10.39 -23.53
C GLU A 544 13.93 -10.22 -23.24
N PHE A 545 14.30 -9.66 -22.08
CA PHE A 545 15.71 -9.60 -21.65
C PHE A 545 16.26 -11.01 -21.40
N GLY A 546 15.55 -11.83 -20.62
CA GLY A 546 15.95 -13.21 -20.34
C GLY A 546 15.97 -14.08 -21.60
N GLY A 547 14.96 -13.94 -22.45
CA GLY A 547 14.87 -14.64 -23.74
C GLY A 547 16.04 -14.29 -24.66
N ALA A 548 16.37 -13.01 -24.79
CA ALA A 548 17.51 -12.58 -25.61
C ALA A 548 18.85 -13.13 -25.10
N GLN A 549 19.02 -13.30 -23.79
CA GLN A 549 20.22 -13.94 -23.23
C GLN A 549 20.29 -15.42 -23.59
N LEU A 550 19.16 -16.13 -23.51
CA LEU A 550 19.08 -17.56 -23.81
C LEU A 550 19.30 -17.82 -25.30
N GLU A 551 18.66 -17.07 -26.20
CA GLU A 551 18.88 -17.22 -27.65
C GLU A 551 20.31 -16.88 -28.07
N LEU A 552 20.90 -15.81 -27.53
CA LEU A 552 22.31 -15.50 -27.80
C LEU A 552 23.27 -16.56 -27.26
N ARG A 553 22.93 -17.26 -26.18
CA ARG A 553 23.71 -18.40 -25.69
C ARG A 553 23.57 -19.59 -26.65
N ARG A 554 22.34 -19.94 -27.03
CA ARG A 554 22.05 -21.02 -27.99
C ARG A 554 22.80 -20.83 -29.31
N LEU A 555 22.73 -19.64 -29.91
CA LEU A 555 23.46 -19.32 -31.15
C LEU A 555 24.98 -19.47 -31.00
N ARG A 556 25.55 -19.27 -29.81
CA ARG A 556 26.99 -19.50 -29.57
C ARG A 556 27.33 -20.97 -29.45
N GLU A 557 26.47 -21.76 -28.82
CA GLU A 557 26.64 -23.21 -28.67
C GLU A 557 26.53 -23.93 -30.01
N ASP A 558 25.56 -23.54 -30.85
CA ASP A 558 25.43 -24.05 -32.22
C ASP A 558 26.65 -23.73 -33.09
N SER A 559 27.26 -22.54 -32.90
CA SER A 559 28.50 -22.14 -33.59
C SER A 559 29.75 -22.90 -33.12
N ALA A 560 29.71 -23.52 -31.93
CA ALA A 560 30.82 -24.25 -31.34
C ALA A 560 30.72 -25.77 -31.59
N GLY A 561 29.53 -26.25 -31.97
CA GLY A 561 29.26 -27.65 -32.34
C GLY A 561 29.31 -27.92 -33.85
N SER A 562 29.36 -26.89 -34.70
CA SER A 562 29.61 -26.93 -36.14
C SER A 562 31.10 -26.74 -36.46
#